data_AF-A0A928J5S7-F1
#
_entry.id   AF-A0A928J5S7-F1
#
_cell.length_a   1.000
_cell.length_b   1.000
_cell.length_c   1.000
_cell.angle_alpha   90.00
_cell.angle_beta   90.00
_cell.angle_gamma   90.00
#
_symmetry.space_group_name_H-M   'P 1'
#
loop_
_entity.id
_entity.type
_entity.pdbx_description
1 polymer ?
#
loop_
_entity_poly.entity_id
_entity_poly.type
_entity_poly.pdbx_seq_one_letter_code
_entity_poly.pdbx_strand_id
1 'polypeptide(L)'
;MKDFFNNHLYNIIKMFVNQIAISIFGFVLFAATSAAEVNGTSSILTIVVSCCAILFYLFLIYTMIWDIGAKDKISVDVGKKPYRPYTGLILALVANIPNYLIAIAYTIAYPFMANHAWAGNTAGVAQTASLFIQGMYRGLISSVSIGSNKLSHFWWVYFIIIIPSLVTSWLGYFLGHKNFRFFAFITKKFNKTEEK
;
A
#
# COMPACT_ATOMS: atom_id res chain seq x y z
N MET A 1 11.89 -21.60 8.93
CA MET A 1 11.66 -20.38 8.10
C MET A 1 11.40 -20.73 6.63
N LYS A 2 12.20 -21.58 5.98
CA LYS A 2 11.97 -21.98 4.57
C LYS A 2 10.55 -22.50 4.29
N ASP A 3 9.99 -23.35 5.14
CA ASP A 3 8.61 -23.85 4.96
C ASP A 3 7.54 -22.77 5.08
N PHE A 4 7.78 -21.73 5.87
CA PHE A 4 6.85 -20.61 5.99
C PHE A 4 6.87 -19.78 4.69
N PHE A 5 8.07 -19.50 4.15
CA PHE A 5 8.18 -18.80 2.87
C PHE A 5 7.58 -19.63 1.73
N ASN A 6 7.89 -20.92 1.59
CA ASN A 6 7.32 -21.73 0.50
C ASN A 6 5.78 -21.83 0.55
N ASN A 7 5.20 -21.88 1.76
CA ASN A 7 3.74 -21.96 1.92
C ASN A 7 3.02 -20.61 1.75
N HIS A 8 3.72 -19.49 1.98
CA HIS A 8 3.13 -18.15 1.89
C HIS A 8 3.69 -17.29 0.73
N LEU A 9 4.66 -17.78 -0.05
CA LEU A 9 5.31 -17.06 -1.15
C LEU A 9 4.29 -16.65 -2.21
N TYR A 10 3.38 -17.56 -2.57
CA TYR A 10 2.30 -17.24 -3.51
C TYR A 10 1.48 -16.04 -3.03
N ASN A 11 1.18 -15.97 -1.72
CA ASN A 11 0.45 -14.85 -1.14
C ASN A 11 1.31 -13.57 -1.11
N ILE A 12 2.60 -13.67 -0.81
CA ILE A 12 3.51 -12.51 -0.84
C ILE A 12 3.61 -11.95 -2.27
N ILE A 13 3.80 -12.80 -3.28
CA ILE A 13 3.85 -12.41 -4.68
C ILE A 13 2.52 -11.80 -5.11
N LYS A 14 1.39 -12.40 -4.73
CA LYS A 14 0.07 -11.86 -5.05
C LYS A 14 -0.17 -10.48 -4.41
N MET A 15 0.31 -10.23 -3.19
CA MET A 15 0.27 -8.89 -2.58
C MET A 15 1.07 -7.88 -3.40
N PHE A 16 2.28 -8.27 -3.83
CA PHE A 16 3.13 -7.41 -4.66
C PHE A 16 2.52 -7.14 -6.04
N VAL A 17 1.95 -8.16 -6.70
CA VAL A 17 1.27 -8.00 -7.99
C VAL A 17 0.05 -7.09 -7.86
N ASN A 18 -0.74 -7.24 -6.78
CA ASN A 18 -1.85 -6.32 -6.49
C ASN A 18 -1.33 -4.89 -6.35
N GLN A 19 -0.25 -4.68 -5.59
CA GLN A 19 0.39 -3.38 -5.45
C GLN A 19 0.77 -2.78 -6.81
N ILE A 20 1.40 -3.54 -7.71
CA ILE A 20 1.78 -3.07 -9.04
C ILE A 20 0.55 -2.73 -9.89
N ALA A 21 -0.49 -3.57 -9.89
CA ALA A 21 -1.72 -3.30 -10.64
C ALA A 21 -2.39 -2.00 -10.21
N ILE A 22 -2.48 -1.79 -8.89
CA ILE A 22 -3.12 -0.59 -8.32
C ILE A 22 -2.20 0.64 -8.47
N SER A 23 -0.89 0.43 -8.48
CA SER A 23 0.09 1.47 -8.78
C SER A 23 -0.09 2.01 -10.21
N ILE A 24 -0.23 1.13 -11.20
CA ILE A 24 -0.49 1.51 -12.59
C ILE A 24 -1.82 2.24 -12.70
N PHE A 25 -2.87 1.70 -12.06
CA PHE A 25 -4.20 2.34 -12.04
C PHE A 25 -4.15 3.75 -11.44
N GLY A 26 -3.53 3.91 -10.26
CA GLY A 26 -3.36 5.19 -9.60
C GLY A 26 -2.50 6.17 -10.40
N PHE A 27 -1.48 5.67 -11.10
CA PHE A 27 -0.64 6.48 -11.97
C PHE A 27 -1.39 6.99 -13.20
N VAL A 28 -2.20 6.15 -13.85
CA VAL A 28 -3.05 6.55 -14.98
C VAL A 28 -4.08 7.59 -14.54
N LEU A 29 -4.70 7.39 -13.37
CA LEU A 29 -5.61 8.37 -12.79
C LEU A 29 -4.92 9.72 -12.54
N PHE A 30 -3.73 9.70 -11.93
CA PHE A 30 -2.94 10.91 -11.74
C PHE A 30 -2.58 11.59 -13.07
N ALA A 31 -2.16 10.82 -14.08
CA ALA A 31 -1.84 11.36 -15.40
C ALA A 31 -3.07 12.02 -16.05
N ALA A 32 -4.23 11.37 -15.97
CA ALA A 32 -5.49 11.89 -16.51
C ALA A 32 -5.94 13.18 -15.79
N THR A 33 -5.89 13.21 -14.46
CA THR A 33 -6.29 14.40 -13.71
C THR A 33 -5.30 15.54 -13.86
N SER A 34 -4.00 15.25 -13.92
CA SER A 34 -2.97 16.27 -14.18
C SER A 34 -3.06 16.88 -15.58
N ALA A 35 -3.42 16.10 -16.61
CA ALA A 35 -3.70 16.62 -17.94
C ALA A 35 -4.99 17.46 -17.97
N ALA A 36 -5.98 17.12 -17.15
CA ALA A 36 -7.20 17.91 -16.99
C ALA A 36 -6.96 19.22 -16.22
N GLU A 37 -6.02 19.26 -15.27
CA GLU A 37 -5.62 20.49 -14.56
C GLU A 37 -5.07 21.55 -15.51
N VAL A 38 -4.29 21.16 -16.53
CA VAL A 38 -3.82 22.08 -17.59
C VAL A 38 -4.98 22.76 -18.33
N ASN A 39 -6.16 22.12 -18.37
CA ASN A 39 -7.37 22.63 -19.02
C ASN A 39 -8.35 23.33 -18.05
N GLY A 40 -7.93 23.66 -16.81
CA GLY A 40 -8.72 24.43 -15.85
C GLY A 40 -9.36 23.62 -14.71
N THR A 41 -8.99 22.35 -14.55
CA THR A 41 -9.47 21.53 -13.42
C THR A 41 -8.71 21.87 -12.13
N SER A 42 -9.39 21.86 -10.99
CA SER A 42 -8.81 22.20 -9.69
C SER A 42 -7.89 21.09 -9.15
N SER A 43 -6.75 21.44 -8.54
CA SER A 43 -5.80 20.50 -7.92
C SER A 43 -6.40 19.58 -6.85
N ILE A 44 -7.57 19.96 -6.34
CA ILE A 44 -8.41 19.18 -5.42
C ILE A 44 -8.85 17.86 -6.05
N LEU A 45 -9.17 17.82 -7.35
CA LEU A 45 -9.65 16.62 -8.03
C LEU A 45 -8.58 15.52 -8.03
N THR A 46 -7.32 15.87 -8.33
CA THR A 46 -6.19 14.93 -8.30
C THR A 46 -5.98 14.34 -6.92
N ILE A 47 -6.15 15.14 -5.87
CA ILE A 47 -6.04 14.67 -4.48
C ILE A 47 -7.17 13.69 -4.14
N VAL A 48 -8.42 14.02 -4.49
CA VAL A 48 -9.58 13.16 -4.22
C VAL A 48 -9.45 11.81 -4.94
N VAL A 49 -9.07 11.84 -6.22
CA VAL A 49 -8.89 10.63 -7.03
C VAL A 49 -7.75 9.77 -6.48
N SER A 50 -6.65 10.38 -6.05
CA SER A 50 -5.54 9.66 -5.41
C SER A 50 -5.96 9.04 -4.07
N CYS A 51 -6.74 9.78 -3.26
CA CYS A 51 -7.28 9.26 -2.00
C CYS A 51 -8.17 8.03 -2.24
N CYS A 52 -9.03 8.08 -3.27
CA CYS A 52 -9.85 6.94 -3.67
C CYS A 52 -9.01 5.73 -4.11
N ALA A 53 -7.95 5.95 -4.90
CA ALA A 53 -7.02 4.89 -5.31
C ALA A 53 -6.29 4.25 -4.11
N ILE A 54 -5.87 5.05 -3.13
CA ILE A 54 -5.25 4.56 -1.88
C ILE A 54 -6.26 3.73 -1.07
N LEU A 55 -7.50 4.20 -0.91
CA LEU A 55 -8.54 3.44 -0.20
C LEU A 55 -8.83 2.10 -0.89
N PHE A 56 -8.88 2.09 -2.22
CA PHE A 56 -9.06 0.87 -3.00
C PHE A 56 -7.88 -0.09 -2.83
N TYR A 57 -6.65 0.44 -2.78
CA TYR A 57 -5.45 -0.35 -2.46
C TYR A 57 -5.54 -1.02 -1.09
N LEU A 58 -5.88 -0.25 -0.06
CA LEU A 58 -6.03 -0.77 1.31
C LEU A 58 -7.14 -1.82 1.39
N PHE A 59 -8.24 -1.62 0.66
CA PHE A 59 -9.32 -2.59 0.58
C PHE A 59 -8.87 -3.93 -0.02
N LEU A 60 -8.11 -3.92 -1.12
CA LEU A 60 -7.61 -5.15 -1.75
C LEU A 60 -6.60 -5.90 -0.88
N ILE A 61 -5.74 -5.19 -0.14
CA ILE A 61 -4.86 -5.80 0.86
C ILE A 61 -5.66 -6.41 2.00
N TYR A 62 -6.65 -5.67 2.50
CA TYR A 62 -7.49 -6.11 3.59
C TYR A 62 -8.22 -7.41 3.24
N THR A 63 -8.91 -7.48 2.10
CA THR A 63 -9.69 -8.67 1.71
C THR A 63 -8.79 -9.89 1.51
N MET A 64 -7.65 -9.70 0.84
CA MET A 64 -6.70 -10.76 0.63
C MET A 64 -6.15 -11.35 1.94
N ILE A 65 -5.78 -10.50 2.89
CA ILE A 65 -5.20 -10.95 4.16
C ILE A 65 -6.28 -11.49 5.10
N TRP A 66 -7.49 -10.95 5.03
CA TRP A 66 -8.64 -11.49 5.73
C TRP A 66 -8.90 -12.94 5.32
N ASP A 67 -8.86 -13.26 4.02
CA ASP A 67 -9.02 -14.63 3.52
C ASP A 67 -7.91 -15.58 4.04
N ILE A 68 -6.67 -15.09 4.15
CA ILE A 68 -5.56 -15.85 4.74
C ILE A 68 -5.81 -16.10 6.23
N GLY A 69 -6.21 -15.07 6.98
CA GLY A 69 -6.52 -15.18 8.40
C GLY A 69 -7.69 -16.12 8.70
N ALA A 70 -8.72 -16.11 7.84
CA ALA A 70 -9.87 -17.00 7.95
C ALA A 70 -9.49 -18.47 7.67
N LYS A 71 -8.64 -18.73 6.67
CA LYS A 71 -8.12 -20.08 6.38
C LYS A 71 -7.21 -20.61 7.50
N ASP A 72 -6.35 -19.74 8.04
CA ASP A 72 -5.49 -20.11 9.16
C ASP A 72 -6.30 -20.39 10.43
N LYS A 73 -7.41 -19.66 10.66
CA LYS A 73 -8.33 -19.95 11.77
C LYS A 73 -8.83 -21.40 11.75
N ILE A 74 -9.32 -21.88 10.60
CA ILE A 74 -9.81 -23.26 10.46
C ILE A 74 -8.71 -24.27 10.80
N SER A 75 -7.47 -23.99 10.40
CA SER A 75 -6.32 -24.88 10.69
C SER A 75 -5.92 -24.86 12.17
N VAL A 76 -6.11 -23.73 12.86
CA VAL A 76 -5.90 -23.58 14.30
C VAL A 76 -7.01 -24.27 15.08
N ASP A 77 -8.27 -24.11 14.68
CA ASP A 77 -9.44 -24.72 15.32
C ASP A 77 -9.38 -26.26 15.26
N VAL A 78 -8.79 -26.82 14.20
CA VAL A 78 -8.54 -28.27 14.03
C VAL A 78 -7.24 -28.73 14.71
N GLY A 79 -6.49 -27.83 15.38
CA GLY A 79 -5.27 -28.15 16.12
C GLY A 79 -4.04 -28.44 15.25
N LYS A 80 -4.09 -28.19 13.93
CA LYS A 80 -2.98 -28.46 13.00
C LYS A 80 -1.87 -27.40 13.05
N LYS A 81 -2.17 -26.19 13.56
CA LYS A 81 -1.22 -25.07 13.65
C LYS A 81 -1.44 -24.24 14.92
N PRO A 82 -0.37 -23.70 15.55
CA PRO A 82 -0.51 -22.73 16.64
C PRO A 82 -0.96 -21.36 16.12
N TYR A 83 -1.77 -20.64 16.90
CA TYR A 83 -2.18 -19.27 16.58
C TYR A 83 -0.99 -18.31 16.58
N ARG A 84 -0.82 -17.58 15.47
CA ARG A 84 0.23 -16.56 15.31
C ARG A 84 -0.38 -15.25 14.79
N PRO A 85 -0.63 -14.24 15.64
CA PRO A 85 -1.29 -12.99 15.23
C PRO A 85 -0.42 -12.09 14.33
N TYR A 86 0.90 -12.30 14.34
CA TYR A 86 1.87 -11.49 13.61
C TYR A 86 2.08 -11.94 12.15
N THR A 87 1.43 -13.03 11.70
CA THR A 87 1.57 -13.54 10.31
C THR A 87 1.21 -12.47 9.27
N GLY A 88 0.13 -11.71 9.48
CA GLY A 88 -0.26 -10.61 8.59
C GLY A 88 0.80 -9.51 8.46
N LEU A 89 1.48 -9.18 9.57
CA LEU A 89 2.57 -8.20 9.56
C LEU A 89 3.80 -8.73 8.82
N ILE A 90 4.18 -9.99 9.05
CA ILE A 90 5.34 -10.60 8.37
C ILE A 90 5.09 -10.65 6.86
N LEU A 91 3.89 -11.02 6.42
CA LEU A 91 3.53 -11.04 4.99
C LEU A 91 3.68 -9.66 4.36
N ALA A 92 3.18 -8.62 5.04
CA ALA A 92 3.26 -7.25 4.56
C ALA A 92 4.68 -6.68 4.57
N LEU A 93 5.48 -7.01 5.60
CA LEU A 93 6.89 -6.63 5.66
C LEU A 93 7.68 -7.24 4.50
N VAL A 94 7.47 -8.53 4.23
CA VAL A 94 8.16 -9.23 3.13
C VAL A 94 7.71 -8.70 1.78
N ALA A 95 6.41 -8.46 1.59
CA ALA A 95 5.87 -7.90 0.35
C ALA A 95 6.42 -6.48 0.07
N ASN A 96 6.70 -5.71 1.12
CA ASN A 96 7.25 -4.35 1.01
C ASN A 96 8.78 -4.28 0.99
N ILE A 97 9.53 -5.40 1.04
CA ILE A 97 11.00 -5.39 0.94
C ILE A 97 11.49 -4.57 -0.26
N PRO A 98 10.94 -4.71 -1.48
CA PRO A 98 11.37 -3.90 -2.62
C PRO A 98 11.20 -2.39 -2.36
N ASN A 99 10.12 -2.00 -1.69
CA ASN A 99 9.84 -0.60 -1.36
C ASN A 99 10.85 -0.05 -0.34
N TYR A 100 11.20 -0.86 0.68
CA TYR A 100 12.22 -0.49 1.66
C TYR A 100 13.61 -0.33 1.03
N LEU A 101 14.00 -1.22 0.12
CA LEU A 101 15.29 -1.13 -0.57
C LEU A 101 15.42 0.19 -1.35
N ILE A 102 14.36 0.59 -2.05
CA ILE A 102 14.34 1.84 -2.81
C ILE A 102 14.35 3.07 -1.88
N ALA A 103 13.59 3.02 -0.77
CA ALA A 103 13.56 4.11 0.22
C ALA A 103 14.93 4.30 0.90
N ILE A 104 15.63 3.21 1.22
CA ILE A 104 16.99 3.25 1.78
C ILE A 104 17.97 3.82 0.75
N ALA A 105 17.90 3.37 -0.51
CA ALA A 105 18.76 3.90 -1.58
C ALA A 105 18.58 5.42 -1.76
N TYR A 106 17.33 5.91 -1.71
CA TYR A 106 17.06 7.35 -1.75
C TYR A 106 17.63 8.09 -0.55
N THR A 107 17.47 7.55 0.66
CA THR A 107 17.94 8.17 1.91
C THR A 107 19.46 8.27 1.96
N ILE A 108 20.17 7.25 1.48
CA ILE A 108 21.64 7.25 1.39
C ILE A 108 22.12 8.25 0.34
N ALA A 109 21.44 8.35 -0.81
CA ALA A 109 21.83 9.26 -1.88
C ALA A 109 21.56 10.74 -1.54
N TYR A 110 20.50 11.03 -0.79
CA TYR A 110 20.04 12.38 -0.45
C TYR A 110 21.13 13.35 0.05
N PRO A 111 21.95 13.02 1.09
CA PRO A 111 22.97 13.94 1.60
C PRO A 111 24.12 14.22 0.61
N PHE A 112 24.33 13.35 -0.38
CA PHE A 112 25.43 13.49 -1.35
C PHE A 112 25.00 14.18 -2.65
N MET A 113 23.71 14.45 -2.84
CA MET A 113 23.17 15.02 -4.09
C MET A 113 23.75 16.39 -4.44
N ALA A 114 24.13 17.19 -3.45
CA ALA A 114 24.68 18.54 -3.66
C ALA A 114 26.13 18.53 -4.17
N ASN A 115 26.90 17.49 -3.83
CA ASN A 115 28.35 17.45 -4.05
C ASN A 115 28.78 16.43 -5.11
N HIS A 116 27.92 15.47 -5.45
CA HIS A 116 28.26 14.38 -6.35
C HIS A 116 27.13 14.06 -7.35
N ALA A 117 27.46 14.15 -8.65
CA ALA A 117 26.52 13.87 -9.74
C ALA A 117 25.95 12.44 -9.69
N TRP A 118 26.73 11.45 -9.26
CA TRP A 118 26.26 10.07 -9.11
C TRP A 118 25.11 9.97 -8.09
N ALA A 119 25.18 10.71 -6.98
CA ALA A 119 24.17 10.70 -5.94
C ALA A 119 22.87 11.38 -6.40
N GLY A 120 22.98 12.46 -7.18
CA GLY A 120 21.85 13.10 -7.84
C GLY A 120 21.09 12.14 -8.76
N ASN A 121 21.82 11.40 -9.61
CA ASN A 121 21.25 10.41 -10.52
C ASN A 121 20.60 9.24 -9.75
N THR A 122 21.27 8.70 -8.74
CA THR A 122 20.73 7.60 -7.92
C THR A 122 19.45 8.01 -7.20
N ALA A 123 19.40 9.20 -6.60
CA ALA A 123 18.21 9.70 -5.93
C ALA A 123 17.06 9.96 -6.94
N GLY A 124 17.35 10.50 -8.12
CA GLY A 124 16.35 10.69 -9.18
C GLY A 124 15.75 9.38 -9.67
N VAL A 125 16.57 8.35 -9.89
CA VAL A 125 16.12 7.01 -10.29
C VAL A 125 15.32 6.35 -9.16
N ALA A 126 15.81 6.39 -7.92
CA ALA A 126 15.12 5.82 -6.77
C ALA A 126 13.76 6.48 -6.51
N GLN A 127 13.69 7.81 -6.62
CA GLN A 127 12.43 8.56 -6.53
C GLN A 127 11.45 8.15 -7.63
N THR A 128 11.91 8.08 -8.88
CA THR A 128 11.06 7.66 -10.00
C THR A 128 10.55 6.24 -9.83
N ALA A 129 11.44 5.31 -9.45
CA ALA A 129 11.10 3.93 -9.18
C ALA A 129 10.09 3.79 -8.02
N SER A 130 10.29 4.54 -6.93
CA SER A 130 9.36 4.52 -5.80
C SER A 130 7.99 5.07 -6.19
N LEU A 131 7.95 6.16 -6.96
CA LEU A 131 6.70 6.74 -7.45
C LEU A 131 6.01 5.86 -8.50
N PHE A 132 6.75 4.99 -9.18
CA PHE A 132 6.20 4.02 -10.13
C PHE A 132 5.65 2.77 -9.43
N ILE A 133 6.29 2.29 -8.36
CA ILE A 133 5.79 1.14 -7.58
C ILE A 133 4.67 1.57 -6.61
N GLN A 134 4.65 2.85 -6.24
CA GLN A 134 3.66 3.44 -5.33
C GLN A 134 2.83 4.53 -6.00
N GLY A 135 2.48 4.31 -7.27
CA GLY A 135 1.74 5.22 -8.15
C GLY A 135 0.38 5.66 -7.60
N MET A 136 -0.24 4.85 -6.74
CA MET A 136 -1.45 5.24 -5.98
C MET A 136 -1.25 6.47 -5.08
N TYR A 137 -0.04 6.71 -4.57
CA TYR A 137 0.30 7.88 -3.75
C TYR A 137 0.83 9.05 -4.58
N ARG A 138 1.02 8.88 -5.89
CA ARG A 138 1.64 9.86 -6.80
C ARG A 138 0.95 11.22 -6.73
N GLY A 139 -0.38 11.25 -6.89
CA GLY A 139 -1.12 12.50 -6.91
C GLY A 139 -1.19 13.19 -5.55
N LEU A 140 -1.11 12.45 -4.44
CA LEU A 140 -0.97 13.06 -3.12
C LEU A 140 0.42 13.71 -2.95
N ILE A 141 1.48 12.98 -3.29
CA ILE A 141 2.86 13.43 -3.14
C ILE A 141 3.19 14.63 -4.05
N SER A 142 2.60 14.69 -5.24
CA SER A 142 2.82 15.78 -6.19
C SER A 142 2.04 17.05 -5.89
N SER A 143 0.83 16.91 -5.33
CA SER A 143 -0.10 18.03 -5.15
C SER A 143 -0.01 18.67 -3.76
N VAL A 144 0.50 17.94 -2.76
CA VAL A 144 0.75 18.49 -1.42
C VAL A 144 2.18 19.04 -1.35
N SER A 145 2.33 20.25 -0.83
CA SER A 145 3.62 20.90 -0.54
C SER A 145 3.69 21.28 0.93
N ILE A 146 4.89 21.19 1.52
CA ILE A 146 5.17 21.66 2.88
C ILE A 146 6.18 22.79 2.74
N GLY A 147 5.71 24.03 2.93
CA GLY A 147 6.51 25.22 2.62
C GLY A 147 6.76 25.35 1.12
N SER A 148 8.00 25.63 0.72
CA SER A 148 8.39 25.81 -0.68
C SER A 148 8.70 24.51 -1.43
N ASN A 149 8.74 23.37 -0.73
CA ASN A 149 9.17 22.08 -1.29
C ASN A 149 7.99 21.09 -1.39
N LYS A 150 7.94 20.34 -2.49
CA LYS A 150 6.98 19.24 -2.68
C LYS A 150 7.30 18.09 -1.73
N LEU A 151 6.28 17.31 -1.33
CA LEU A 151 6.48 16.14 -0.45
C LEU A 151 7.50 15.14 -1.00
N SER A 152 7.66 15.08 -2.33
CA SER A 152 8.61 14.20 -3.01
C SER A 152 10.07 14.41 -2.59
N HIS A 153 10.44 15.58 -2.06
CA HIS A 153 11.83 15.88 -1.67
C HIS A 153 12.20 15.38 -0.28
N PHE A 154 11.23 14.93 0.52
CA PHE A 154 11.50 14.47 1.87
C PHE A 154 11.71 12.97 1.90
N TRP A 155 12.90 12.54 2.33
CA TRP A 155 13.28 11.13 2.43
C TRP A 155 12.34 10.30 3.31
N TRP A 156 11.79 10.89 4.38
CA TRP A 156 10.90 10.21 5.32
C TRP A 156 9.52 9.85 4.72
N VAL A 157 9.07 10.56 3.68
CA VAL A 157 7.78 10.29 3.02
C VAL A 157 7.72 8.88 2.46
N TYR A 158 8.84 8.38 1.94
CA TYR A 158 8.95 7.04 1.36
C TYR A 158 8.81 5.90 2.38
N PHE A 159 9.09 6.17 3.67
CA PHE A 159 8.83 5.22 4.74
C PHE A 159 7.37 5.27 5.22
N ILE A 160 6.78 6.48 5.28
CA ILE A 160 5.41 6.67 5.77
C ILE A 160 4.38 5.99 4.86
N ILE A 161 4.56 6.05 3.54
CA ILE A 161 3.63 5.44 2.58
C ILE A 161 3.52 3.91 2.70
N ILE A 162 4.48 3.26 3.35
CA ILE A 162 4.45 1.81 3.62
C ILE A 162 3.58 1.49 4.85
N ILE A 163 3.49 2.41 5.83
CA ILE A 163 2.79 2.20 7.11
C ILE A 163 1.31 1.83 6.92
N PRO A 164 0.50 2.52 6.07
CA PRO A 164 -0.89 2.14 5.85
C PRO A 164 -1.04 0.68 5.42
N SER A 165 -0.15 0.19 4.53
CA SER A 165 -0.19 -1.20 4.08
C SER A 165 0.09 -2.18 5.22
N LEU A 166 1.01 -1.86 6.14
CA LEU A 166 1.34 -2.68 7.30
C LEU A 166 0.18 -2.75 8.29
N VAL A 167 -0.42 -1.59 8.62
CA VAL A 167 -1.54 -1.48 9.56
C VAL A 167 -2.74 -2.25 9.03
N THR A 168 -3.10 -2.05 7.76
CA THR A 168 -4.23 -2.74 7.14
C THR A 168 -4.00 -4.25 7.05
N SER A 169 -2.75 -4.69 6.85
CA SER A 169 -2.40 -6.11 6.85
C SER A 169 -2.51 -6.76 8.22
N TRP A 170 -2.06 -6.06 9.27
CA TRP A 170 -2.24 -6.52 10.64
C TRP A 170 -3.72 -6.63 11.02
N LEU A 171 -4.50 -5.57 10.74
CA LEU A 171 -5.93 -5.53 11.01
C LEU A 171 -6.69 -6.58 10.22
N GLY A 172 -6.40 -6.74 8.93
CA GLY A 172 -7.02 -7.74 8.06
C GLY A 172 -6.83 -9.16 8.59
N TYR A 173 -5.62 -9.49 9.05
CA TYR A 173 -5.33 -10.82 9.60
C TYR A 173 -6.05 -11.05 10.94
N PHE A 174 -6.01 -10.05 11.83
CA PHE A 174 -6.70 -10.13 13.12
C PHE A 174 -8.22 -10.30 12.98
N LEU A 175 -8.83 -9.55 12.06
CA LEU A 175 -10.26 -9.61 11.79
C LEU A 175 -10.66 -10.87 11.03
N GLY A 176 -9.80 -11.35 10.12
CA GLY A 176 -9.94 -12.64 9.44
C GLY A 176 -9.97 -13.80 10.43
N HIS A 177 -9.05 -13.80 11.41
CA HIS A 177 -9.02 -14.83 12.44
C HIS A 177 -10.24 -14.78 13.37
N LYS A 178 -10.77 -13.59 13.67
CA LYS A 178 -12.01 -13.43 14.44
C LYS A 178 -13.29 -13.66 13.62
N ASN A 179 -13.15 -14.01 12.34
CA ASN A 179 -14.26 -14.19 11.39
C ASN A 179 -15.17 -12.94 11.27
N PHE A 180 -14.64 -11.76 11.60
CA PHE A 180 -15.39 -10.51 11.54
C PHE A 180 -15.20 -9.90 10.15
N ARG A 181 -16.27 -9.88 9.35
CA ARG A 181 -16.27 -9.18 8.05
C ARG A 181 -16.72 -7.74 8.27
N PHE A 182 -15.85 -6.76 8.05
CA PHE A 182 -16.21 -5.34 8.07
C PHE A 182 -17.46 -5.04 7.21
N PHE A 183 -17.62 -5.76 6.10
CA PHE A 183 -18.76 -5.60 5.19
C PHE A 183 -20.00 -6.44 5.53
N ALA A 184 -19.93 -7.43 6.41
CA ALA A 184 -21.15 -8.13 6.86
C ALA A 184 -22.07 -7.18 7.63
N PHE A 185 -21.53 -6.14 8.27
CA PHE A 185 -22.33 -5.10 8.92
C PHE A 185 -23.09 -4.24 7.89
N ILE A 186 -22.51 -4.00 6.71
CA ILE A 186 -23.17 -3.27 5.62
C ILE A 186 -24.29 -4.13 5.03
N THR A 187 -24.03 -5.39 4.68
CA THR A 187 -25.05 -6.31 4.15
C THR A 187 -26.19 -6.55 5.15
N LYS A 188 -25.87 -6.70 6.44
CA LYS A 188 -26.88 -6.89 7.49
C LYS A 188 -27.70 -5.63 7.75
N LYS A 189 -27.14 -4.45 7.50
CA LYS A 189 -27.86 -3.18 7.62
C LYS A 189 -28.79 -2.95 6.42
N PHE A 190 -28.39 -3.31 5.20
CA PHE A 190 -29.25 -3.22 4.01
C PHE A 190 -30.47 -4.16 4.10
N ASN A 191 -30.30 -5.42 4.51
CA ASN A 191 -31.43 -6.35 4.68
C ASN A 191 -32.41 -5.90 5.77
N LYS A 192 -31.97 -5.13 6.78
CA LYS A 192 -32.86 -4.63 7.84
C LYS A 192 -33.70 -3.42 7.40
N THR A 193 -33.38 -2.82 6.26
CA THR A 193 -34.13 -1.69 5.67
C THR A 193 -35.22 -2.15 4.70
N GLU A 194 -35.18 -3.40 4.22
CA GLU A 194 -36.20 -3.98 3.35
C GLU A 194 -37.34 -4.68 4.11
N GLU A 195 -37.20 -4.86 5.44
CA GLU A 195 -38.24 -5.40 6.33
C GLU A 195 -39.08 -4.30 7.04
N LYS A 196 -39.13 -3.09 6.49
CA LYS A 196 -40.00 -2.00 6.96
C LYS A 196 -40.79 -1.40 5.82
#